data_AF-A0A3D2H6L4-F1
#
_entry.id   AF-A0A3D2H6L4-F1
#
_cell.length_a   1.000
_cell.length_b   1.000
_cell.length_c   1.000
_cell.angle_alpha   90.00
_cell.angle_beta   90.00
_cell.angle_gamma   90.00
#
_symmetry.space_group_name_H-M   'P 1'
#
loop_
_entity.id
_entity.type
_entity.pdbx_description
1 polymer ?
#
loop_
_entity_poly.entity_id
_entity_poly.type
_entity_poly.pdbx_seq_one_letter_code
_entity_poly.pdbx_strand_id
1 'polypeptide(L)' 'MPLAAYLDVMPTLGARVYVHASGQIIGDVTIGDDSSIWCNAVLRGDVNRIAIGRGSSIQDLSMGHVSHKTPGKPDGSP' A
#
# COMPACT_ATOMS: atom_id res chain seq x y z
N MET A 1 10.86 7.17 7.55
CA MET A 1 10.60 5.72 7.74
C MET A 1 9.62 5.31 6.66
N PRO A 2 9.81 4.14 6.02
CA PRO A 2 9.01 3.77 4.84
C PRO A 2 7.56 3.40 5.18
N LEU A 3 7.26 3.15 6.46
CA LEU A 3 5.91 2.87 6.97
C LEU A 3 5.45 4.06 7.81
N ALA A 4 4.22 4.52 7.57
CA ALA A 4 3.60 5.57 8.37
C ALA A 4 2.12 5.30 8.62
N ALA A 5 1.66 5.69 9.81
CA ALA A 5 0.24 5.62 10.15
C ALA A 5 -0.54 6.70 9.39
N TYR A 6 -1.79 6.40 9.06
CA TYR A 6 -2.81 7.40 8.80
C TYR A 6 -3.88 7.28 9.88
N LEU A 7 -4.05 8.33 10.69
CA LEU A 7 -4.80 8.26 11.95
C LEU A 7 -4.25 7.10 12.80
N ASP A 8 -5.11 6.14 13.17
CA ASP A 8 -4.75 4.99 13.99
C ASP A 8 -4.45 3.71 13.18
N VAL A 9 -4.35 3.82 11.84
CA VAL A 9 -4.15 2.66 10.95
C VAL A 9 -2.72 2.61 10.43
N MET A 10 -2.04 1.49 10.69
CA MET A 10 -0.70 1.18 10.22
C MET A 10 -0.71 0.14 9.08
N PRO A 11 0.25 0.22 8.14
CA PRO A 11 0.44 -0.83 7.15
C PRO A 11 0.71 -2.19 7.79
N THR A 12 0.18 -3.25 7.18
CA THR A 12 0.40 -4.64 7.60
C THR A 12 1.28 -5.35 6.58
N LEU A 13 2.39 -5.91 7.04
CA LEU A 13 3.36 -6.62 6.20
C LEU A 13 3.33 -8.11 6.52
N GLY A 14 3.32 -8.93 5.47
CA GLY A 14 3.56 -10.37 5.55
C GLY A 14 5.02 -10.72 5.81
N ALA A 15 5.33 -12.01 5.71
CA ALA A 15 6.68 -12.52 5.88
C ALA A 15 7.58 -12.20 4.67
N ARG A 16 8.86 -11.91 4.93
CA ARG A 16 9.91 -11.69 3.90
C ARG A 16 9.57 -10.60 2.88
N VAL A 17 8.77 -9.61 3.29
CA VAL A 17 8.51 -8.43 2.46
C VAL A 17 9.76 -7.55 2.41
N TYR A 18 10.19 -7.21 1.20
CA TYR A 18 11.23 -6.22 0.98
C TYR A 18 10.60 -4.83 0.81
N VAL A 19 11.10 -3.84 1.53
CA VAL A 19 10.72 -2.44 1.35
C VAL A 19 11.99 -1.61 1.26
N HIS A 20 12.22 -0.97 0.10
CA HIS A 20 13.33 -0.03 -0.04
C HIS A 20 13.16 1.14 0.92
N ALA A 21 14.27 1.65 1.46
CA ALA A 21 14.26 2.71 2.48
C ALA A 21 13.55 4.00 2.03
N SER A 22 13.47 4.25 0.72
CA SER A 22 12.77 5.40 0.15
C SER A 22 11.30 5.15 -0.23
N GLY A 23 10.84 3.90 -0.23
CA GLY A 23 9.42 3.59 -0.47
C GLY A 23 8.53 4.20 0.63
N GLN A 24 7.30 4.56 0.28
CA GLN A 24 6.33 5.16 1.20
C GLN A 24 5.05 4.33 1.22
N ILE A 25 4.72 3.74 2.37
CA ILE A 25 3.53 2.90 2.57
C ILE A 25 2.77 3.49 3.76
N ILE A 26 1.55 3.97 3.51
CA ILE A 26 0.83 4.85 4.42
C ILE A 26 -0.61 4.37 4.61
N GLY A 27 -1.06 4.20 5.85
CA GLY A 27 -2.46 3.91 6.19
C GLY A 27 -2.88 2.46 5.98
N ASP A 28 -4.10 2.23 5.51
CA ASP A 28 -4.71 0.91 5.30
C ASP A 28 -4.13 0.23 4.05
N VAL A 29 -2.89 -0.25 4.18
CA VAL A 29 -2.16 -1.00 3.16
C VAL A 29 -1.75 -2.35 3.71
N THR A 30 -2.16 -3.42 3.04
CA THR A 30 -1.72 -4.79 3.34
C THR A 30 -0.80 -5.29 2.23
N ILE A 31 0.36 -5.84 2.60
CA ILE A 31 1.34 -6.42 1.68
C ILE A 31 1.54 -7.89 2.01
N GLY A 32 1.19 -8.77 1.07
CA GLY A 32 1.34 -10.22 1.21
C GLY A 32 2.80 -10.70 1.18
N ASP A 33 3.04 -11.90 1.68
CA ASP A 33 4.35 -12.54 1.79
C ASP A 33 5.17 -12.46 0.49
N ASP A 34 6.50 -12.45 0.62
CA ASP A 34 7.45 -12.51 -0.51
C ASP A 34 7.29 -11.37 -1.53
N SER A 35 6.66 -10.26 -1.14
CA SER A 35 6.48 -9.08 -2.00
C SER A 35 7.62 -8.07 -1.85
N SER A 36 7.77 -7.19 -2.84
CA SER A 36 8.84 -6.19 -2.87
C SER A 36 8.32 -4.80 -3.28
N ILE A 37 8.66 -3.78 -2.49
CA ILE A 37 8.38 -2.36 -2.76
C ILE A 37 9.71 -1.65 -3.04
N TRP A 38 9.85 -1.11 -4.24
CA TRP A 38 11.11 -0.59 -4.78
C TRP A 38 11.24 0.94 -4.66
N CYS A 39 12.32 1.52 -5.20
CA CYS A 39 12.73 2.87 -4.84
C CYS A 39 11.64 3.90 -5.16
N ASN A 40 11.30 4.71 -4.15
CA ASN A 40 10.35 5.82 -4.28
C ASN A 40 8.93 5.42 -4.72
N ALA A 41 8.58 4.14 -4.63
CA ALA A 41 7.20 3.71 -4.79
C ALA A 41 6.34 4.25 -3.64
N VAL A 42 5.12 4.70 -3.95
CA VAL A 42 4.18 5.26 -2.97
C VAL A 42 2.88 4.46 -3.00
N LEU A 43 2.50 3.87 -1.88
CA LEU A 43 1.21 3.24 -1.64
C LEU A 43 0.52 3.95 -0.49
N ARG A 44 -0.60 4.64 -0.77
CA ARG A 44 -1.30 5.44 0.24
C ARG A 44 -2.77 4.99 0.35
N GLY A 45 -3.08 4.25 1.40
CA GLY A 45 -4.42 3.78 1.76
C GLY A 45 -5.07 4.68 2.80
N ASP A 46 -5.18 5.98 2.54
CA ASP A 46 -5.79 6.96 3.46
C ASP A 46 -7.27 7.26 3.16
N VAL A 47 -7.75 6.87 1.97
CA VAL A 47 -9.15 7.04 1.54
C VAL A 47 -9.92 5.71 1.61
N ASN A 48 -9.26 4.61 1.25
CA ASN A 48 -9.78 3.25 1.23
C ASN A 48 -8.57 2.30 1.33
N ARG A 49 -8.80 0.99 1.33
CA ARG A 49 -7.71 0.01 1.50
C ARG A 49 -6.94 -0.28 0.21
N ILE A 50 -5.64 -0.55 0.33
CA ILE A 50 -4.81 -1.15 -0.72
C ILE A 50 -4.40 -2.57 -0.27
N ALA A 51 -4.56 -3.56 -1.15
CA ALA A 51 -4.16 -4.94 -0.89
C ALA A 51 -3.20 -5.44 -1.99
N ILE A 52 -1.96 -5.70 -1.61
CA ILE A 52 -0.94 -6.30 -2.48
C ILE A 52 -0.86 -7.80 -2.16
N GLY A 53 -1.01 -8.65 -3.18
CA GLY A 53 -0.99 -10.10 -3.04
C GLY A 53 0.42 -10.65 -2.76
N ARG A 54 0.51 -11.96 -2.46
CA ARG A 54 1.79 -12.67 -2.27
C ARG A 54 2.66 -12.61 -3.53
N GLY A 55 3.97 -12.44 -3.37
CA GLY A 55 4.95 -12.51 -4.46
C GLY A 55 4.82 -11.37 -5.48
N SER A 56 4.24 -10.24 -5.07
CA SER A 56 4.01 -9.10 -5.96
C SER A 56 5.15 -8.10 -5.88
N SER A 57 5.45 -7.46 -7.01
CA SER A 57 6.48 -6.40 -7.06
C SER A 57 5.87 -5.07 -7.46
N ILE A 58 6.08 -4.04 -6.63
CA ILE A 58 5.73 -2.65 -6.91
C ILE A 58 7.01 -1.89 -7.19
N GLN A 59 7.26 -1.68 -8.49
CA GLN A 59 8.52 -1.16 -9.02
C GLN A 59 8.71 0.32 -8.72
N ASP A 60 9.92 0.80 -8.99
CA ASP A 60 10.37 2.15 -8.72
C ASP A 60 9.40 3.21 -9.26
N LEU A 61 9.22 4.29 -8.50
CA LEU A 61 8.36 5.44 -8.83
C LEU A 61 6.87 5.11 -9.08
N SER A 62 6.42 3.88 -8.84
CA SER A 62 5.01 3.52 -8.96
C SER A 62 4.18 4.21 -7.88
N MET A 63 2.96 4.63 -8.23
CA MET A 63 2.04 5.28 -7.29
C MET A 63 0.69 4.58 -7.25
N GLY A 64 0.30 4.12 -6.06
CA GLY A 64 -0.99 3.53 -5.75
C GLY A 64 -1.75 4.43 -4.77
N HIS A 65 -2.93 4.88 -5.21
CA HIS A 65 -3.93 5.54 -4.38
C HIS A 65 -5.28 4.91 -4.67
N VAL A 66 -6.32 5.33 -3.95
CA VAL A 66 -7.67 4.78 -4.06
C VAL A 66 -8.70 5.86 -3.82
N SER A 67 -9.88 5.67 -4.39
CA SER A 67 -11.01 6.60 -4.26
C SER A 67 -12.04 6.15 -3.22
N HIS A 68 -12.87 7.10 -2.80
CA HIS A 68 -13.95 6.86 -1.84
C HIS A 68 -14.99 5.87 -2.38
N LYS A 69 -15.59 5.13 -1.46
CA LYS A 69 -16.80 4.37 -1.71
C LYS A 69 -17.96 5.33 -1.97
N THR A 70 -18.74 5.05 -3.00
CA THR A 70 -19.94 5.82 -3.35
C THR A 70 -21.11 4.85 -3.58
N PRO A 71 -22.38 5.31 -3.57
CA PRO A 71 -23.51 4.43 -3.88
C PRO A 71 -23.39 3.74 -5.25
N GLY A 72 -22.78 4.41 -6.24
CA GLY A 72 -22.53 3.85 -7.58
C GLY A 72 -21.26 3.00 -7.68
N LYS A 73 -20.37 3.07 -6.68
CA LYS A 73 -19.14 2.27 -6.59
C LYS A 73 -18.88 1.91 -5.12
N PRO A 74 -19.58 0.87 -4.60
CA PRO A 74 -19.58 0.56 -3.18
C PRO A 74 -18.20 0.12 -2.66
N ASP A 75 -17.33 -0.37 -3.54
CA ASP A 75 -15.97 -0.76 -3.20
C ASP A 75 -14.92 0.34 -3.47
N GLY A 76 -15.35 1.45 -4.09
CA GLY A 76 -14.47 2.50 -4.60
C GLY A 76 -13.87 2.17 -5.96
N SER A 77 -12.74 2.78 -6.28
CA SER A 77 -11.91 2.47 -7.44
C SER A 77 -10.44 2.62 -7.07
N PRO A 78 -9.54 1.92 -7.79
CA PRO A 78 -8.17 2.39 -7.91
C PRO A 78 -8.14 3.86 -8.33
#